data_AF-A0A3M6ZDZ5-F1
#
_entry.id   AF-A0A3M6ZDZ5-F1
#
_cell.length_a   1.000
_cell.length_b   1.000
_cell.length_c   1.000
_cell.angle_alpha   90.00
_cell.angle_beta   90.00
_cell.angle_gamma   90.00
#
_symmetry.space_group_name_H-M   'P 1'
#
loop_
_entity.id
_entity.type
_entity.pdbx_description
1 polymer ?
#
loop_
_entity_poly.entity_id
_entity_poly.type
_entity_poly.pdbx_seq_one_letter_code
_entity_poly.pdbx_strand_id
1 'polypeptide(L)'
;MSGYDRALSVFSPDGHVFQVEYALEAVKRGTCAVAVKGNGIVVLGCEKRSAMKLQDTRITPSKLGMVDNHVCLAFAGLNADARILIDKARLEAQSHRLTVEDPVSIEYITKYVAGVQQRYTQSGGVRPFGISTLIVGFDPGSEEARLYQTEPSGIYSAWYVNNPTPANSPK
;
A
#
# COMPACT_ATOMS: atom_id res chain seq x y z
N MET A 1 -27.52 -5.90 17.12
CA MET A 1 -26.21 -5.27 16.85
C MET A 1 -25.02 -6.23 16.97
N SER A 2 -24.96 -7.16 17.94
CA SER A 2 -23.76 -8.01 18.18
C SER A 2 -23.38 -9.03 17.09
N GLY A 3 -24.30 -9.43 16.19
CA GLY A 3 -24.03 -10.49 15.20
C GLY A 3 -23.14 -10.07 14.02
N TYR A 4 -23.32 -8.84 13.51
CA TYR A 4 -22.59 -8.33 12.33
C TYR A 4 -21.13 -8.02 12.63
N ASP A 5 -20.85 -7.59 13.85
CA ASP A 5 -19.50 -7.28 14.33
C ASP A 5 -18.57 -8.51 14.28
N ARG A 6 -19.11 -9.70 14.58
CA ARG A 6 -18.35 -10.97 14.53
C ARG A 6 -18.31 -11.60 13.13
N ALA A 7 -19.17 -11.16 12.22
CA ALA A 7 -19.26 -11.72 10.88
C ALA A 7 -18.25 -11.01 9.96
N LEU A 8 -17.34 -11.78 9.35
CA LEU A 8 -16.16 -11.21 8.70
C LEU A 8 -16.49 -10.40 7.44
N SER A 9 -17.30 -10.97 6.55
CA SER A 9 -17.63 -10.42 5.22
C SER A 9 -19.12 -10.12 5.06
N VAL A 10 -19.78 -9.67 6.13
CA VAL A 10 -21.22 -9.36 6.14
C VAL A 10 -21.44 -7.86 6.32
N PHE A 11 -22.33 -7.31 5.50
CA PHE A 11 -22.76 -5.92 5.62
C PHE A 11 -23.66 -5.72 6.83
N SER A 12 -23.47 -4.60 7.53
CA SER A 12 -24.41 -4.10 8.52
C SER A 12 -25.71 -3.63 7.84
N PRO A 13 -26.81 -3.43 8.60
CA PRO A 13 -28.04 -2.87 8.07
C PRO A 13 -27.85 -1.52 7.34
N ASP A 14 -26.83 -0.75 7.74
CA ASP A 14 -26.49 0.55 7.17
C ASP A 14 -25.53 0.45 5.97
N GLY A 15 -25.14 -0.76 5.55
CA GLY A 15 -24.28 -1.00 4.38
C GLY A 15 -22.78 -0.96 4.67
N HIS A 16 -22.36 -1.08 5.93
CA HIS A 16 -20.95 -1.03 6.34
C HIS A 16 -20.36 -2.43 6.53
N VAL A 17 -19.07 -2.59 6.24
CA VAL A 17 -18.30 -3.79 6.61
C VAL A 17 -17.42 -3.45 7.81
N PHE A 18 -17.90 -3.72 9.02
CA PHE A 18 -17.23 -3.30 10.26
C PHE A 18 -15.80 -3.81 10.39
N GLN A 19 -15.49 -5.01 9.88
CA GLN A 19 -14.12 -5.53 9.89
C GLN A 19 -13.13 -4.67 9.09
N VAL A 20 -13.58 -4.00 8.04
CA VAL A 20 -12.75 -3.06 7.27
C VAL A 20 -12.49 -1.79 8.08
N GLU A 21 -13.51 -1.30 8.79
CA GLU A 21 -13.38 -0.13 9.68
C GLU A 21 -12.42 -0.41 10.83
N TYR A 22 -12.49 -1.60 11.43
CA TYR A 22 -11.54 -2.00 12.47
C TYR A 22 -10.13 -2.17 11.93
N ALA A 23 -9.98 -2.70 10.71
CA ALA A 23 -8.68 -2.77 10.06
C ALA A 23 -8.09 -1.37 9.85
N LEU A 24 -8.89 -0.39 9.42
CA LEU A 24 -8.49 1.01 9.31
C LEU A 24 -8.09 1.61 10.66
N GLU A 25 -8.82 1.32 11.74
CA GLU A 25 -8.42 1.74 13.08
C GLU A 25 -7.10 1.10 13.53
N ALA A 26 -6.82 -0.15 13.14
CA ALA A 26 -5.52 -0.78 13.37
C ALA A 26 -4.40 -0.09 12.58
N VAL A 27 -4.66 0.39 11.35
CA VAL A 27 -3.70 1.18 10.57
C VAL A 27 -3.33 2.46 11.32
N LYS A 28 -4.31 3.20 11.84
CA LYS A 28 -4.10 4.46 12.58
C LYS A 28 -3.23 4.29 13.84
N ARG A 29 -3.22 3.10 14.45
CA ARG A 29 -2.38 2.77 15.61
C ARG A 29 -0.95 2.37 15.22
N GLY A 30 -0.68 2.11 13.95
CA GLY A 30 0.66 1.83 13.43
C GLY A 30 1.56 3.07 13.42
N THR A 31 2.87 2.87 13.35
CA THR A 31 3.80 4.03 13.20
C THR A 31 3.65 4.68 11.84
N CYS A 32 3.96 5.97 11.78
CA CYS A 32 3.71 6.78 10.58
C CYS A 32 4.58 6.34 9.39
N ALA A 33 3.99 6.39 8.20
CA ALA A 33 4.68 6.34 6.91
C ALA A 33 4.18 7.51 6.06
N VAL A 34 5.10 8.23 5.43
CA VAL A 34 4.82 9.40 4.61
C VAL A 34 5.49 9.25 3.26
N ALA A 35 4.87 9.81 2.24
CA ALA A 35 5.45 9.92 0.91
C ALA A 35 5.31 11.34 0.39
N VAL A 36 6.33 11.83 -0.31
CA VAL A 36 6.29 13.12 -1.01
C VAL A 36 6.68 12.87 -2.45
N LYS A 37 5.78 13.20 -3.38
CA LYS A 37 6.04 13.24 -4.81
C LYS A 37 6.47 14.67 -5.19
N GLY A 38 7.50 14.79 -6.02
CA GLY A 38 7.93 16.02 -6.67
C GLY A 38 8.06 15.80 -8.18
N ASN A 39 8.57 16.80 -8.90
CA ASN A 39 8.84 16.65 -10.32
C ASN A 39 10.10 15.78 -10.52
N GLY A 40 9.93 14.57 -11.05
CA GLY A 40 11.02 13.61 -11.25
C GLY A 40 11.57 12.96 -9.97
N ILE A 41 10.92 13.12 -8.82
CA ILE A 41 11.37 12.55 -7.56
C ILE A 41 10.20 12.06 -6.71
N VAL A 42 10.41 10.96 -5.98
CA VAL A 42 9.51 10.53 -4.91
C VAL A 42 10.33 10.06 -3.71
N VAL A 43 9.93 10.49 -2.52
CA VAL A 43 10.62 10.18 -1.26
C VAL A 43 9.65 9.46 -0.34
N LEU A 44 10.10 8.35 0.25
CA LEU A 44 9.40 7.63 1.31
C LEU A 44 10.11 7.84 2.64
N GLY A 45 9.34 8.19 3.67
CA GLY A 45 9.79 8.28 5.06
C GLY A 45 8.95 7.37 5.93
N CYS A 46 9.58 6.62 6.83
CA CYS A 46 8.88 5.77 7.79
C CYS A 46 9.44 6.00 9.19
N GLU A 47 8.55 6.16 10.16
CA GLU A 47 8.91 6.21 11.57
C GLU A 47 9.38 4.83 12.03
N LYS A 48 10.66 4.76 12.42
CA LYS A 48 11.25 3.62 13.10
C LYS A 48 11.23 3.89 14.60
N ARG A 49 10.44 3.13 15.36
CA ARG A 49 10.49 3.21 16.83
C ARG A 49 11.90 2.89 17.31
N SER A 50 12.38 3.66 18.27
CA SER A 50 13.68 3.39 18.89
C SER A 50 13.71 1.95 19.38
N ALA A 51 14.69 1.19 18.89
CA ALA A 51 14.98 -0.13 19.40
C ALA A 51 15.34 0.00 20.89
N MET A 52 14.86 -0.92 21.72
CA MET A 52 15.36 -1.01 23.10
C MET A 52 16.88 -1.26 23.06
N LYS A 53 17.62 -0.86 24.10
CA LYS A 53 19.10 -0.97 24.14
C LYS A 53 19.64 -2.36 23.79
N LEU A 54 18.85 -3.42 23.98
CA LEU A 54 19.22 -4.81 23.70
C LEU A 54 18.79 -5.31 22.31
N GLN A 55 17.96 -4.57 21.59
CA GLN A 55 17.45 -4.98 20.29
C GLN A 55 18.44 -4.58 19.19
N ASP A 56 18.91 -5.59 18.45
CA ASP A 56 19.76 -5.36 17.29
C ASP A 56 18.98 -4.62 16.20
N THR A 57 19.43 -3.41 15.88
CA THR A 57 18.79 -2.54 14.89
C THR A 57 18.87 -3.08 13.46
N ARG A 58 19.79 -4.03 13.20
CA ARG A 58 19.95 -4.74 11.92
C ARG A 58 18.84 -5.76 11.68
N ILE A 59 18.27 -6.32 12.75
CA ILE A 59 17.20 -7.33 12.70
C ILE A 59 15.81 -6.65 12.78
N THR A 60 15.77 -5.34 13.06
CA THR A 60 14.51 -4.60 13.15
C THR A 60 13.83 -4.57 11.78
N PRO A 61 12.59 -5.08 11.66
CA PRO A 61 11.89 -5.13 10.38
C PRO A 61 11.77 -3.75 9.76
N SER A 62 12.17 -3.63 8.49
CA SER A 62 11.96 -2.43 7.70
C SER A 62 10.48 -2.28 7.37
N LYS A 63 9.98 -1.03 7.42
CA LYS A 63 8.66 -0.66 6.90
C LYS A 63 8.65 -0.40 5.39
N LEU A 64 9.85 -0.37 4.79
CA LEU A 64 10.09 -0.24 3.37
C LEU A 64 10.43 -1.61 2.80
N GLY A 65 9.77 -1.98 1.70
CA GLY A 65 10.04 -3.18 0.94
C GLY A 65 10.14 -2.87 -0.55
N MET A 66 11.27 -3.20 -1.16
CA MET A 66 11.40 -3.21 -2.61
C MET A 66 10.55 -4.34 -3.19
N VAL A 67 9.66 -4.01 -4.12
CA VAL A 67 8.79 -4.96 -4.84
C VAL A 67 9.47 -5.40 -6.14
N ASP A 68 10.08 -4.45 -6.85
CA ASP A 68 10.96 -4.66 -8.01
C ASP A 68 11.99 -3.52 -8.03
N ASN A 69 12.95 -3.54 -8.96
CA ASN A 69 14.04 -2.56 -9.03
C ASN A 69 13.54 -1.09 -9.12
N HIS A 70 12.38 -0.87 -9.74
CA HIS A 70 11.75 0.43 -9.95
C HIS A 70 10.53 0.68 -9.05
N VAL A 71 10.20 -0.24 -8.13
CA VAL A 71 9.00 -0.19 -7.29
C VAL A 71 9.34 -0.38 -5.82
N CYS A 72 8.96 0.59 -4.99
CA CYS A 72 9.10 0.52 -3.54
C CYS A 72 7.73 0.65 -2.86
N LEU A 73 7.52 -0.12 -1.80
CA LEU A 73 6.31 -0.11 -0.98
C LEU A 73 6.68 0.25 0.46
N ALA A 74 5.99 1.25 1.02
CA ALA A 74 5.95 1.52 2.45
C ALA A 74 4.58 1.16 3.04
N PHE A 75 4.50 0.92 4.35
CA PHE A 75 3.21 0.63 4.98
C PHE A 75 3.05 1.22 6.39
N ALA A 76 1.79 1.43 6.76
CA ALA A 76 1.33 1.67 8.12
C ALA A 76 0.39 0.52 8.55
N GLY A 77 0.42 0.18 9.84
CA GLY A 77 -0.35 -0.94 10.41
C GLY A 77 0.49 -2.17 10.77
N LEU A 78 -0.09 -3.37 10.64
CA LEU A 78 0.49 -4.64 11.10
C LEU A 78 1.66 -5.14 10.23
N ASN A 79 2.84 -5.34 10.83
CA ASN A 79 4.04 -5.81 10.12
C ASN A 79 3.89 -7.20 9.47
N ALA A 80 3.15 -8.11 10.11
CA ALA A 80 2.96 -9.47 9.59
C ALA A 80 2.15 -9.47 8.28
N ASP A 81 1.09 -8.68 8.24
CA ASP A 81 0.24 -8.48 7.08
C ASP A 81 1.02 -7.87 5.91
N ALA A 82 1.88 -6.88 6.21
CA ALA A 82 2.73 -6.26 5.20
C ALA A 82 3.70 -7.23 4.53
N ARG A 83 4.33 -8.14 5.29
CA ARG A 83 5.24 -9.15 4.72
C ARG A 83 4.52 -10.01 3.68
N ILE A 84 3.34 -10.51 4.03
CA ILE A 84 2.53 -11.33 3.13
C ILE A 84 2.14 -10.55 1.87
N LEU A 85 1.74 -9.29 2.02
CA LEU A 85 1.30 -8.47 0.89
C LEU A 85 2.45 -8.09 -0.04
N ILE A 86 3.61 -7.74 0.52
CA ILE A 86 4.83 -7.46 -0.24
C ILE A 86 5.30 -8.69 -1.02
N ASP A 87 5.30 -9.87 -0.39
CA ASP A 87 5.74 -11.10 -1.07
C ASP A 87 4.79 -11.50 -2.21
N LYS A 88 3.47 -11.31 -2.02
CA LYS A 88 2.49 -11.46 -3.10
C LYS A 88 2.76 -10.47 -4.24
N ALA A 89 3.03 -9.19 -3.93
CA ALA A 89 3.34 -8.18 -4.93
C ALA A 89 4.64 -8.50 -5.70
N ARG A 90 5.68 -8.97 -5.01
CA ARG A 90 6.93 -9.41 -5.65
C ARG A 90 6.69 -10.56 -6.61
N LEU A 91 5.95 -11.57 -6.16
CA LEU A 91 5.64 -12.73 -6.99
C LEU A 91 4.84 -12.33 -8.24
N GLU A 92 3.86 -11.43 -8.09
CA GLU A 92 3.12 -10.87 -9.21
C GLU A 92 4.03 -10.11 -10.18
N ALA A 93 4.90 -9.23 -9.68
CA ALA A 93 5.80 -8.44 -10.51
C ALA A 93 6.73 -9.33 -11.34
N GLN A 94 7.27 -10.40 -10.73
CA GLN A 94 8.09 -11.38 -11.43
C GLN A 94 7.28 -12.21 -12.43
N SER A 95 6.06 -12.65 -12.06
CA SER A 95 5.18 -13.41 -12.94
C SER A 95 4.77 -12.61 -14.17
N HIS A 96 4.43 -11.34 -13.99
CA HIS A 96 4.12 -10.41 -15.07
C HIS A 96 5.30 -10.29 -16.03
N ARG A 97 6.51 -10.01 -15.51
CA ARG A 97 7.72 -9.90 -16.33
C ARG A 97 8.05 -11.18 -17.10
N LEU A 98 7.78 -12.36 -16.53
CA LEU A 98 7.96 -13.62 -17.24
C LEU A 98 6.91 -13.85 -18.34
N THR A 99 5.71 -13.30 -18.18
CA THR A 99 4.58 -13.54 -19.09
C THR A 99 4.55 -12.55 -20.25
N VAL A 100 4.84 -11.28 -19.98
CA VAL A 100 4.75 -10.20 -20.98
C VAL A 100 6.10 -9.58 -21.33
N GLU A 101 7.20 -10.11 -20.77
CA GLU A 101 8.58 -9.65 -20.97
C GLU A 101 8.89 -8.21 -20.54
N ASP A 102 7.90 -7.48 -20.02
CA ASP A 102 8.03 -6.12 -19.51
C ASP A 102 7.85 -6.02 -17.98
N PRO A 103 8.58 -5.12 -17.30
CA PRO A 103 8.33 -4.83 -15.88
C PRO A 103 6.92 -4.27 -15.65
N VAL A 104 6.35 -4.52 -14.47
CA VAL A 104 5.03 -3.96 -14.10
C VAL A 104 5.04 -2.43 -14.09
N SER A 105 3.94 -1.82 -14.51
CA SER A 105 3.70 -0.39 -14.20
C SER A 105 3.37 -0.22 -12.72
N ILE A 106 3.62 0.97 -12.18
CA ILE A 106 3.31 1.29 -10.77
C ILE A 106 1.80 1.21 -10.53
N GLU A 107 0.99 1.62 -11.50
CA GLU A 107 -0.46 1.51 -11.43
C GLU A 107 -0.93 0.05 -11.43
N TYR A 108 -0.36 -0.80 -12.30
CA TYR A 108 -0.71 -2.22 -12.38
C TYR A 108 -0.48 -2.93 -11.04
N ILE A 109 0.73 -2.78 -10.48
CA ILE A 109 1.06 -3.45 -9.21
C ILE A 109 0.25 -2.88 -8.04
N THR A 110 -0.08 -1.59 -8.08
CA THR A 110 -1.01 -0.97 -7.11
C THR A 110 -2.39 -1.61 -7.19
N LYS A 111 -2.97 -1.76 -8.39
CA LYS A 111 -4.26 -2.41 -8.61
C LYS A 111 -4.24 -3.86 -8.13
N TYR A 112 -3.14 -4.58 -8.37
CA TYR A 112 -2.98 -5.95 -7.85
C TYR A 112 -3.01 -5.97 -6.31
N VAL A 113 -2.21 -5.12 -5.65
CA VAL A 113 -2.15 -5.04 -4.18
C VAL A 113 -3.53 -4.71 -3.60
N ALA A 114 -4.20 -3.71 -4.16
CA ALA A 114 -5.54 -3.32 -3.77
C ALA A 114 -6.57 -4.45 -3.98
N GLY A 115 -6.48 -5.19 -5.10
CA GLY A 115 -7.31 -6.35 -5.38
C GLY A 115 -7.05 -7.53 -4.42
N VAL A 116 -5.82 -7.73 -3.96
CA VAL A 116 -5.52 -8.68 -2.88
C VAL A 116 -6.22 -8.26 -1.59
N GLN A 117 -6.11 -6.99 -1.19
CA GLN A 117 -6.77 -6.47 0.01
C GLN A 117 -8.30 -6.61 -0.08
N GLN A 118 -8.89 -6.21 -1.20
CA GLN A 118 -10.32 -6.28 -1.47
C GLN A 118 -10.87 -7.71 -1.35
N ARG A 119 -10.17 -8.71 -1.90
CA ARG A 119 -10.60 -10.12 -1.79
C ARG A 119 -10.73 -10.59 -0.33
N TYR A 120 -9.91 -10.09 0.58
CA TYR A 120 -9.96 -10.44 2.00
C TYR A 120 -11.09 -9.73 2.76
N THR A 121 -11.80 -8.80 2.11
CA THR A 121 -13.02 -8.17 2.67
C THR A 121 -14.30 -8.94 2.29
N GLN A 122 -14.23 -9.75 1.23
CA GLN A 122 -15.40 -10.47 0.67
C GLN A 122 -15.30 -11.99 0.86
N SER A 123 -14.10 -12.52 1.07
CA SER A 123 -13.88 -13.95 1.29
C SER A 123 -14.27 -14.35 2.72
N GLY A 124 -15.04 -15.43 2.86
CA GLY A 124 -15.38 -15.99 4.16
C GLY A 124 -14.18 -16.58 4.88
N GLY A 125 -14.18 -16.51 6.22
CA GLY A 125 -13.18 -17.17 7.07
C GLY A 125 -11.81 -16.48 7.16
N VAL A 126 -11.64 -15.32 6.52
CA VAL A 126 -10.42 -14.51 6.61
C VAL A 126 -10.74 -13.09 7.06
N ARG A 127 -9.82 -12.46 7.80
CA ARG A 127 -9.92 -11.05 8.16
C ARG A 127 -9.28 -10.16 7.09
N PRO A 128 -9.72 -8.90 6.93
CA PRO A 128 -9.02 -7.92 6.12
C PRO A 128 -7.56 -7.69 6.56
N PHE A 129 -6.76 -7.19 5.63
CA PHE A 129 -5.40 -6.72 5.92
C PHE A 129 -5.46 -5.49 6.82
N GLY A 130 -4.77 -5.51 7.96
CA GLY A 130 -4.67 -4.38 8.89
C GLY A 130 -3.56 -3.40 8.51
N ILE A 131 -3.41 -3.13 7.21
CA ILE A 131 -2.38 -2.22 6.68
C ILE A 131 -2.92 -1.32 5.57
N SER A 132 -2.39 -0.11 5.51
CA SER A 132 -2.42 0.74 4.32
C SER A 132 -1.02 0.83 3.74
N THR A 133 -0.92 0.93 2.42
CA THR A 133 0.37 0.98 1.72
C THR A 133 0.56 2.28 0.95
N LEU A 134 1.80 2.71 0.83
CA LEU A 134 2.25 3.74 -0.10
C LEU A 134 3.16 3.06 -1.11
N ILE A 135 2.77 3.07 -2.38
CA ILE A 135 3.49 2.42 -3.47
C ILE A 135 4.04 3.52 -4.37
N VAL A 136 5.36 3.50 -4.56
CA VAL A 136 6.07 4.52 -5.32
C VAL A 136 7.02 3.90 -6.31
N GLY A 137 7.35 4.67 -7.33
CA GLY A 137 8.32 4.24 -8.32
C GLY A 137 8.24 5.06 -9.59
N PHE A 138 8.87 4.52 -10.62
CA PHE A 138 8.91 5.10 -11.97
C PHE A 138 8.53 4.00 -12.94
N ASP A 139 7.59 4.28 -13.85
CA ASP A 139 7.27 3.32 -14.90
C ASP A 139 8.48 3.14 -15.84
N PRO A 140 8.65 1.97 -16.49
CA PRO A 140 9.78 1.73 -17.41
C PRO A 140 9.87 2.83 -18.48
N GLY A 141 11.04 3.45 -18.61
CA GLY A 141 11.29 4.53 -19.57
C GLY A 141 10.64 5.88 -19.22
N SER A 142 10.02 6.02 -18.05
CA SER A 142 9.42 7.26 -17.58
C SER A 142 10.27 7.94 -16.51
N GLU A 143 10.42 9.26 -16.62
CA GLU A 143 10.96 10.11 -15.55
C GLU A 143 9.86 10.60 -14.59
N GLU A 144 8.59 10.28 -14.85
CA GLU A 144 7.49 10.68 -13.98
C GLU A 144 7.44 9.81 -12.73
N ALA A 145 7.69 10.42 -11.58
CA ALA A 145 7.50 9.77 -10.30
C ALA A 145 6.02 9.43 -10.07
N ARG A 146 5.72 8.22 -9.65
CA ARG A 146 4.38 7.76 -9.28
C ARG A 146 4.28 7.57 -7.77
N LEU A 147 3.12 7.93 -7.22
CA LEU A 147 2.78 7.71 -5.81
C LEU A 147 1.32 7.30 -5.74
N TYR A 148 1.08 6.11 -5.19
CA TYR A 148 -0.24 5.57 -4.92
C TYR A 148 -0.38 5.19 -3.45
N GLN A 149 -1.61 5.26 -2.96
CA GLN A 149 -1.99 4.70 -1.66
C GLN A 149 -3.00 3.58 -1.86
N THR A 150 -2.92 2.54 -1.04
CA THR A 150 -3.98 1.52 -0.91
C THR A 150 -4.44 1.40 0.54
N GLU A 151 -5.68 0.94 0.73
CA GLU A 151 -6.32 0.78 2.03
C GLU A 151 -6.85 -0.65 2.26
N PRO A 152 -7.10 -1.07 3.51
CA PRO A 152 -7.68 -2.37 3.84
C PRO A 152 -8.94 -2.76 3.06
N SER A 153 -9.73 -1.77 2.63
CA SER A 153 -10.94 -1.93 1.81
C SER A 153 -10.64 -2.41 0.39
N GLY A 154 -9.40 -2.25 -0.06
CA GLY A 154 -9.00 -2.42 -1.46
C GLY A 154 -9.24 -1.20 -2.33
N ILE A 155 -9.61 -0.06 -1.75
CA ILE A 155 -9.55 1.22 -2.44
C ILE A 155 -8.08 1.59 -2.66
N TYR A 156 -7.77 2.12 -3.84
CA TYR A 156 -6.49 2.75 -4.14
C TYR A 156 -6.71 4.14 -4.73
N SER A 157 -5.73 5.02 -4.55
CA SER A 157 -5.78 6.39 -5.05
C SER A 157 -4.39 6.87 -5.45
N ALA A 158 -4.31 7.61 -6.54
CA ALA A 158 -3.07 8.26 -6.99
C ALA A 158 -2.92 9.62 -6.31
N TRP A 159 -1.70 9.97 -5.94
CA TRP A 159 -1.37 11.29 -5.40
C TRP A 159 -0.63 12.09 -6.45
N TYR A 160 -1.23 13.21 -6.87
CA TYR A 160 -0.67 14.12 -7.85
C TYR A 160 0.03 15.29 -7.17
N VAL A 161 1.07 15.80 -7.82
CA VAL A 161 1.61 17.11 -7.51
C VAL A 161 0.84 18.10 -8.36
N ASN A 162 0.22 19.09 -7.73
CA ASN A 162 -0.23 20.26 -8.47
C ASN A 162 1.03 20.95 -8.98
N ASN A 163 1.34 20.76 -10.26
CA ASN A 163 2.24 21.69 -10.93
C ASN A 163 1.57 23.05 -10.86
N PRO A 164 2.18 24.08 -10.23
CA PRO A 164 1.77 25.43 -10.56
C PRO A 164 1.98 25.57 -12.06
N THR A 165 0.89 25.69 -12.80
CA THR A 165 0.92 26.02 -14.22
C THR A 165 1.90 27.20 -14.36
N PRO A 166 2.91 27.17 -15.24
CA PRO A 166 3.63 28.39 -15.55
C PRO A 166 2.55 29.38 -16.01
N ALA A 167 2.51 30.56 -15.40
CA ALA A 167 1.45 31.54 -15.56
C ALA A 167 1.30 32.12 -16.98
N ASN A 168 1.85 31.49 -18.03
CA ASN A 168 1.85 31.94 -19.41
C ASN A 168 1.98 30.77 -20.41
N SER A 169 0.91 30.03 -20.63
CA SER A 169 0.71 29.29 -21.88
C SER A 169 -0.37 30.02 -22.70
N PRO A 170 -0.05 30.57 -23.89
CA PRO A 170 -1.05 31.24 -24.70
C PRO A 170 -2.14 30.25 -25.15
N LYS A 171 -3.38 30.75 -25.20
CA LYS A 171 -4.59 30.04 -25.58
C LYS A 171 -4.52 29.46 -26.99
#